data_AF-A0A7C3DGC4-F1
#
_entry.id   AF-A0A7C3DGC4-F1
#
_cell.length_a   1.000
_cell.length_b   1.000
_cell.length_c   1.000
_cell.angle_alpha   90.00
_cell.angle_beta   90.00
_cell.angle_gamma   90.00
#
_symmetry.space_group_name_H-M   'P 1'
#
loop_
_entity.id
_entity.type
_entity.pdbx_description
1 polymer ?
#
loop_
_entity_poly.entity_id
_entity_poly.type
_entity_poly.pdbx_seq_one_letter_code
_entity_poly.pdbx_strand_id
1 'polypeptide(L)'
;MLRVASLGRRWTAERLRSFGRAGALCLLAAMSLGASGLWAGPVQKETSFAFTPKRVATARENLSRYAWARTVFDSLRARADYAAGRSEAALRAWIPDYAPTRAVDCPRCGANWRGYIWQWSLDDPNALRCRRCGARVVPDDYPRNDSLVVRDPQGRAHVLPVYRSSEGKQYLLWERLAYQHLQQVGRWLEALAAVYAVTGEERYANTIRILLLRLAEVYPGYALHDWTHFGTRPWPRAGKISGWNYEDAVFLVKCGKAFDATAASPVWKTAERDSVKRGLFRCGADFLTAVRPDQGIVNDIPFRFAGVAWAGRILQDHNVMRWVLDDELGIVPFIRSQWLPNGTWIERSPSYDLMALRNFHEAVEAVEGYSDPPDYQGADRYEDVSLLRVRRLRQIYEHPFRITYPDGTLPPINDSHAGQKPPALLAEAALSWYNSDRALFDLATVLGDSSLSRGSAYALFHRPPDAPERLQKLL
;
A
#
# COMPACT_ATOMS: atom_id res chain seq x y z
N MET A 1 -38.62 12.58 30.09
CA MET A 1 -37.83 12.22 31.28
C MET A 1 -37.78 10.71 31.38
N LEU A 2 -36.64 10.06 31.09
CA LEU A 2 -36.35 8.63 31.35
C LEU A 2 -34.89 8.41 30.94
N ARG A 3 -33.95 8.58 31.88
CA ARG A 3 -33.20 7.54 32.63
C ARG A 3 -32.31 6.64 31.76
N VAL A 4 -31.03 7.03 31.77
CA VAL A 4 -29.85 6.29 31.32
C VAL A 4 -29.51 5.21 32.36
N ALA A 5 -29.24 3.98 31.91
CA ALA A 5 -28.64 2.93 32.72
C ALA A 5 -27.29 2.52 32.12
N SER A 6 -26.23 2.81 32.86
CA SER A 6 -24.85 2.42 32.62
C SER A 6 -24.60 0.99 33.10
N LEU A 7 -23.96 0.16 32.30
CA LEU A 7 -23.33 -1.09 32.77
C LEU A 7 -21.91 -1.19 32.21
N GLY A 8 -20.95 -0.77 33.02
CA GLY A 8 -19.55 -1.14 32.86
C GLY A 8 -19.31 -2.52 33.46
N ARG A 9 -18.51 -3.36 32.79
CA ARG A 9 -17.90 -4.54 33.40
C ARG A 9 -16.39 -4.47 33.22
N ARG A 10 -15.71 -4.40 34.37
CA ARG A 10 -14.26 -4.60 34.52
C ARG A 10 -13.98 -6.09 34.38
N TRP A 11 -12.93 -6.45 33.63
CA TRP A 11 -12.37 -7.79 33.60
C TRP A 11 -11.09 -7.79 34.45
N THR A 12 -11.08 -8.59 35.52
CA THR A 12 -9.90 -8.88 36.33
C THR A 12 -9.32 -10.24 35.95
N ALA A 13 -7.99 -10.31 35.98
CA ALA A 13 -7.19 -11.48 35.67
C ALA A 13 -7.31 -12.56 36.75
N GLU A 14 -7.80 -13.74 36.40
CA GLU A 14 -7.55 -15.00 37.11
C GLU A 14 -8.09 -16.18 36.29
N ARG A 15 -7.18 -16.92 35.64
CA ARG A 15 -7.28 -18.38 35.36
C ARG A 15 -6.06 -18.82 34.55
N LEU A 16 -4.95 -18.97 35.27
CA LEU A 16 -3.85 -19.86 34.94
C LEU A 16 -3.95 -21.05 35.89
N ARG A 17 -3.65 -22.25 35.37
CA ARG A 17 -3.45 -23.54 36.06
C ARG A 17 -4.68 -24.43 36.24
N SER A 18 -4.84 -25.37 35.31
CA SER A 18 -4.89 -26.80 35.63
C SER A 18 -5.01 -27.58 34.32
N PHE A 19 -4.04 -28.45 34.04
CA PHE A 19 -4.24 -29.84 33.61
C PHE A 19 -2.86 -30.40 33.22
N GLY A 20 -2.36 -31.27 34.09
CA GLY A 20 -1.20 -32.10 33.81
C GLY A 20 -1.62 -33.56 33.67
N ARG A 21 -0.79 -34.28 32.92
CA ARG A 21 -0.50 -35.73 32.94
C ARG A 21 -1.48 -36.71 32.26
N ALA A 22 -1.07 -37.13 31.07
CA ALA A 22 -0.79 -38.53 30.67
C ALA A 22 0.11 -38.44 29.42
N GLY A 23 1.23 -39.13 29.23
CA GLY A 23 1.64 -40.44 29.71
C GLY A 23 1.91 -41.34 28.50
N ALA A 24 3.12 -41.25 27.94
CA ALA A 24 3.87 -42.18 27.08
C ALA A 24 3.13 -43.22 26.19
N LEU A 25 3.40 -43.19 24.88
CA LEU A 25 3.66 -44.40 24.09
C LEU A 25 4.46 -44.05 22.83
N CYS A 26 5.59 -44.74 22.67
CA CYS A 26 6.51 -44.65 21.54
C CYS A 26 6.51 -45.98 20.79
N LEU A 27 6.70 -45.89 19.47
CA LEU A 27 7.31 -46.88 18.56
C LEU A 27 6.52 -48.14 18.14
N LEU A 28 6.16 -48.16 16.84
CA LEU A 28 6.43 -49.17 15.79
C LEU A 28 5.20 -49.49 14.92
N ALA A 29 5.28 -49.15 13.63
CA ALA A 29 4.79 -49.90 12.46
C ALA A 29 4.81 -48.91 11.27
N ALA A 30 5.71 -49.00 10.30
CA ALA A 30 5.83 -50.01 9.24
C ALA A 30 5.52 -49.32 7.90
N MET A 31 6.50 -49.40 6.99
CA MET A 31 6.41 -48.97 5.60
C MET A 31 5.26 -49.67 4.88
N SER A 32 4.44 -48.90 4.16
CA SER A 32 3.73 -49.39 2.99
C SER A 32 3.71 -48.31 1.91
N LEU A 33 4.43 -48.62 0.83
CA LEU A 33 4.38 -47.96 -0.46
C LEU A 33 2.93 -47.98 -0.97
N GLY A 34 2.33 -46.80 -1.12
CA GLY A 34 1.07 -46.59 -1.82
C GLY A 34 1.23 -45.42 -2.76
N ALA A 35 1.59 -45.72 -4.01
CA ALA A 35 1.53 -44.77 -5.10
C ALA A 35 0.06 -44.41 -5.35
N SER A 36 -0.33 -43.20 -4.96
CA SER A 36 -1.59 -42.59 -5.38
C SER A 36 -1.29 -41.25 -6.03
N GLY A 37 -1.64 -41.18 -7.31
CA GLY A 37 -1.24 -40.16 -8.27
C GLY A 37 -1.33 -38.73 -7.77
N LEU A 38 -0.21 -38.01 -7.94
CA LEU A 38 -0.18 -36.58 -8.13
C LEU A 38 -1.02 -36.24 -9.38
N TRP A 39 -2.34 -36.15 -9.23
CA TRP A 39 -3.12 -35.28 -10.09
C TRP A 39 -2.81 -33.86 -9.66
N ALA A 40 -1.66 -33.35 -10.12
CA ALA A 40 -1.53 -31.93 -10.33
C ALA A 40 -2.58 -31.57 -11.37
N GLY A 41 -3.77 -31.18 -10.90
CA GLY A 41 -4.71 -30.45 -11.74
C GLY A 41 -3.96 -29.31 -12.41
N PRO A 42 -4.40 -28.85 -13.60
CA PRO A 42 -3.73 -27.77 -14.28
C PRO A 42 -3.60 -26.62 -13.28
N VAL A 43 -2.36 -26.27 -12.91
CA VAL A 43 -2.08 -25.04 -12.18
C VAL A 43 -2.70 -23.98 -13.07
N GLN A 44 -3.86 -23.46 -12.67
CA GLN A 44 -4.42 -22.29 -13.31
C GLN A 44 -3.26 -21.31 -13.33
N LYS A 45 -2.86 -20.89 -14.54
CA LYS A 45 -1.92 -19.77 -14.68
C LYS A 45 -2.51 -18.68 -13.81
N GLU A 46 -1.89 -18.38 -12.67
CA GLU A 46 -2.34 -17.30 -11.79
C GLU A 46 -2.24 -16.04 -12.64
N THR A 47 -3.37 -15.64 -13.22
CA THR A 47 -3.46 -14.44 -14.02
C THR A 47 -3.48 -13.28 -13.04
N SER A 48 -2.57 -12.32 -13.24
CA SER A 48 -2.48 -11.14 -12.41
C SER A 48 -3.85 -10.46 -12.31
N PHE A 49 -4.33 -10.22 -11.08
CA PHE A 49 -5.56 -9.45 -10.88
C PHE A 49 -5.29 -7.94 -10.95
N ALA A 50 -4.06 -7.50 -10.71
CA ALA A 50 -3.61 -6.14 -10.93
C ALA A 50 -3.61 -5.78 -12.43
N PHE A 51 -2.98 -6.62 -13.23
CA PHE A 51 -2.74 -6.45 -14.66
C PHE A 51 -3.45 -7.56 -15.44
N THR A 52 -4.78 -7.59 -15.33
CA THR A 52 -5.60 -8.57 -16.07
C THR A 52 -5.34 -8.52 -17.57
N PRO A 53 -5.61 -9.60 -18.32
CA PRO A 53 -5.46 -9.59 -19.78
C PRO A 53 -6.17 -8.41 -20.46
N LYS A 54 -7.35 -8.01 -19.95
CA LYS A 54 -8.09 -6.83 -20.41
C LYS A 54 -7.31 -5.54 -20.17
N ARG A 55 -6.76 -5.32 -18.97
CA ARG A 55 -5.96 -4.12 -18.63
C ARG A 55 -4.68 -4.04 -19.47
N VAL A 56 -4.01 -5.17 -19.71
CA VAL A 56 -2.81 -5.22 -20.57
C VAL A 56 -3.17 -4.91 -22.03
N ALA A 57 -4.30 -5.42 -22.53
CA ALA A 57 -4.80 -5.08 -23.86
C ALA A 57 -5.13 -3.58 -23.98
N THR A 58 -5.83 -3.01 -22.99
CA THR A 58 -6.08 -1.57 -22.89
C THR A 58 -4.78 -0.76 -22.93
N ALA A 59 -3.76 -1.15 -22.16
CA ALA A 59 -2.47 -0.47 -22.16
C ALA A 59 -1.78 -0.52 -23.53
N ARG A 60 -1.78 -1.68 -24.20
CA ARG A 60 -1.19 -1.84 -25.53
C ARG A 60 -1.91 -1.00 -26.59
N GLU A 61 -3.24 -0.92 -26.53
CA GLU A 61 -4.01 -0.08 -27.45
C GLU A 61 -3.79 1.42 -27.16
N ASN A 62 -3.75 1.82 -25.89
CA ASN A 62 -3.42 3.20 -25.52
C ASN A 62 -2.00 3.57 -26.02
N LEU A 63 -1.03 2.66 -25.92
CA LEU A 63 0.34 2.87 -26.42
C LEU A 63 0.41 3.02 -27.94
N SER A 64 -0.40 2.27 -28.70
CA SER A 64 -0.41 2.39 -30.16
C SER A 64 -1.06 3.70 -30.59
N ARG A 65 -2.12 4.13 -29.90
CA ARG A 65 -2.93 5.29 -30.30
C ARG A 65 -2.37 6.64 -29.81
N TYR A 66 -1.87 6.71 -28.57
CA TYR A 66 -1.71 8.00 -27.91
C TYR A 66 -0.27 8.36 -27.52
N ALA A 67 0.13 9.60 -27.80
CA ALA A 67 1.44 10.13 -27.43
C ALA A 67 1.62 10.19 -25.91
N TRP A 68 0.59 10.58 -25.15
CA TRP A 68 0.65 10.63 -23.69
C TRP A 68 0.91 9.26 -23.07
N ALA A 69 0.33 8.20 -23.63
CA ALA A 69 0.50 6.83 -23.14
C ALA A 69 1.95 6.37 -23.34
N ARG A 70 2.54 6.67 -24.50
CA ARG A 70 3.96 6.42 -24.79
C ARG A 70 4.87 7.19 -23.82
N THR A 71 4.63 8.50 -23.61
CA THR A 71 5.40 9.30 -22.65
C THR A 71 5.34 8.75 -21.23
N VAL A 72 4.15 8.33 -20.76
CA VAL A 72 3.98 7.71 -19.44
C VAL A 72 4.77 6.40 -19.36
N PHE A 73 4.65 5.56 -20.37
CA PHE A 73 5.31 4.25 -20.41
C PHE A 73 6.83 4.38 -20.52
N ASP A 74 7.36 5.29 -21.34
CA ASP A 74 8.80 5.56 -21.43
C ASP A 74 9.35 6.03 -20.08
N SER A 75 8.59 6.84 -19.35
CA SER A 75 8.95 7.25 -17.99
C SER A 75 8.96 6.09 -16.99
N LEU A 76 8.01 5.16 -17.09
CA LEU A 76 7.99 3.93 -16.30
C LEU A 76 9.19 3.03 -16.67
N ARG A 77 9.43 2.85 -17.97
CA ARG A 77 10.52 2.04 -18.52
C ARG A 77 11.88 2.58 -18.09
N ALA A 78 12.13 3.88 -18.17
CA ALA A 78 13.37 4.49 -17.71
C ALA A 78 13.64 4.20 -16.22
N ARG A 79 12.61 4.26 -15.36
CA ARG A 79 12.76 3.90 -13.93
C ARG A 79 12.99 2.40 -13.73
N ALA A 80 12.28 1.56 -14.49
CA ALA A 80 12.42 0.11 -14.45
C ALA A 80 13.81 -0.34 -14.92
N ASP A 81 14.30 0.21 -16.03
CA ASP A 81 15.65 -0.03 -16.56
C ASP A 81 16.73 0.41 -15.60
N TYR A 82 16.55 1.58 -14.95
CA TYR A 82 17.48 2.05 -13.93
C TYR A 82 17.59 1.06 -12.76
N ALA A 83 16.46 0.53 -12.27
CA ALA A 83 16.48 -0.50 -11.23
C ALA A 83 17.08 -1.82 -11.73
N ALA A 84 16.66 -2.29 -12.90
CA ALA A 84 17.08 -3.57 -13.48
C ALA A 84 18.55 -3.61 -13.94
N GLY A 85 19.17 -2.45 -14.15
CA GLY A 85 20.60 -2.33 -14.45
C GLY A 85 21.53 -2.48 -13.23
N ARG A 86 20.98 -2.68 -12.02
CA ARG A 86 21.76 -2.83 -10.78
C ARG A 86 22.09 -4.29 -10.48
N SER A 87 23.19 -4.52 -9.79
CA SER A 87 23.50 -5.82 -9.21
C SER A 87 22.54 -6.15 -8.06
N GLU A 88 22.39 -7.44 -7.74
CA GLU A 88 21.61 -7.87 -6.58
C GLU A 88 22.09 -7.21 -5.28
N ALA A 89 23.41 -7.20 -5.03
CA ALA A 89 23.98 -6.57 -3.84
C ALA A 89 23.62 -5.07 -3.77
N ALA A 90 23.68 -4.36 -4.90
CA ALA A 90 23.29 -2.96 -4.95
C ALA A 90 21.81 -2.79 -4.65
N LEU A 91 20.91 -3.61 -5.20
CA LEU A 91 19.47 -3.54 -4.93
C LEU A 91 19.15 -3.81 -3.45
N ARG A 92 19.78 -4.84 -2.86
CA ARG A 92 19.57 -5.20 -1.45
C ARG A 92 20.02 -4.09 -0.50
N ALA A 93 21.08 -3.35 -0.83
CA ALA A 93 21.60 -2.25 -0.03
C ALA A 93 20.62 -1.07 0.12
N TRP A 94 19.62 -0.93 -0.77
CA TRP A 94 18.55 0.08 -0.63
C TRP A 94 17.54 -0.26 0.47
N ILE A 95 17.58 -1.48 1.00
CA ILE A 95 16.64 -1.98 1.99
C ILE A 95 17.46 -2.46 3.20
N PRO A 96 17.71 -1.58 4.18
CA PRO A 96 18.50 -1.94 5.36
C PRO A 96 17.76 -2.96 6.26
N ASP A 97 18.49 -3.54 7.21
CA ASP A 97 17.97 -4.47 8.21
C ASP A 97 17.42 -3.78 9.47
N TYR A 98 17.44 -2.45 9.50
CA TYR A 98 16.90 -1.61 10.58
C TYR A 98 15.69 -0.79 10.12
N ALA A 99 14.84 -0.41 11.07
CA ALA A 99 13.63 0.35 10.80
C ALA A 99 13.95 1.77 10.27
N PRO A 100 13.40 2.19 9.12
CA PRO A 100 13.55 3.54 8.64
C PRO A 100 12.71 4.53 9.46
N THR A 101 13.03 5.82 9.43
CA THR A 101 12.17 6.85 10.05
C THR A 101 12.19 8.14 9.25
N ARG A 102 11.05 8.81 9.19
CA ARG A 102 10.95 10.12 8.54
C ARG A 102 11.35 11.28 9.46
N ALA A 103 11.26 11.07 10.77
CA ALA A 103 11.19 12.13 11.76
C ALA A 103 12.57 12.48 12.33
N VAL A 104 13.35 13.21 11.55
CA VAL A 104 14.70 13.63 11.93
C VAL A 104 14.90 15.09 11.59
N ASP A 105 15.22 15.90 12.59
CA ASP A 105 15.50 17.33 12.41
C ASP A 105 16.81 17.56 11.66
N CYS A 106 17.02 18.77 11.15
CA CYS A 106 18.29 19.10 10.51
C CYS A 106 19.41 19.22 11.55
N PRO A 107 20.50 18.43 11.46
CA PRO A 107 21.62 18.51 12.40
C PRO A 107 22.48 19.77 12.23
N ARG A 108 22.28 20.54 11.15
CA ARG A 108 23.04 21.78 10.88
C ARG A 108 22.37 23.05 11.41
N CYS A 109 21.06 23.17 11.26
CA CYS A 109 20.33 24.39 11.64
C CYS A 109 19.21 24.14 12.67
N GLY A 110 19.04 22.90 13.14
CA GLY A 110 18.01 22.55 14.12
C GLY A 110 16.57 22.59 13.59
N ALA A 111 16.36 22.89 12.29
CA ALA A 111 15.02 22.99 11.71
C ALA A 111 14.21 21.69 11.94
N ASN A 112 12.95 21.87 12.34
CA ASN A 112 12.06 20.77 12.69
C ASN A 112 11.57 20.01 11.46
N TRP A 113 11.62 18.68 11.48
CA TRP A 113 11.22 17.81 10.37
C TRP A 113 9.77 17.97 9.95
N ARG A 114 8.88 18.39 10.87
CA ARG A 114 7.45 18.66 10.59
C ARG A 114 7.26 19.81 9.60
N GLY A 115 8.28 20.64 9.40
CA GLY A 115 8.33 21.64 8.32
C GLY A 115 8.65 21.07 6.93
N TYR A 116 8.62 19.74 6.74
CA TYR A 116 8.92 19.06 5.48
C TYR A 116 10.28 19.48 4.88
N ILE A 117 11.28 19.61 5.75
CA ILE A 117 12.54 20.30 5.45
C ILE A 117 13.47 19.53 4.53
N TRP A 118 13.23 18.25 4.28
CA TRP A 118 14.17 17.41 3.54
C TRP A 118 13.81 17.32 2.05
N GLN A 119 14.80 17.56 1.20
CA GLN A 119 14.83 17.18 -0.20
C GLN A 119 15.77 15.98 -0.36
N TRP A 120 15.42 15.09 -1.29
CA TRP A 120 16.21 13.92 -1.67
C TRP A 120 15.98 13.66 -3.16
N SER A 121 17.01 13.21 -3.86
CA SER A 121 16.94 12.89 -5.28
C SER A 121 17.75 11.64 -5.59
N LEU A 122 17.43 11.00 -6.71
CA LEU A 122 18.13 9.80 -7.16
C LEU A 122 19.55 10.07 -7.67
N ASP A 123 19.84 11.32 -8.06
CA ASP A 123 21.16 11.75 -8.54
C ASP A 123 22.18 11.87 -7.39
N ASP A 124 21.69 12.06 -6.16
CA ASP A 124 22.50 12.10 -4.94
C ASP A 124 21.85 11.22 -3.86
N PRO A 125 21.84 9.89 -4.08
CA PRO A 125 20.99 8.98 -3.31
C PRO A 125 21.42 8.82 -1.86
N ASN A 126 22.65 9.22 -1.52
CA ASN A 126 23.26 9.05 -0.21
C ASN A 126 23.25 10.34 0.65
N ALA A 127 22.58 11.40 0.18
CA ALA A 127 22.50 12.66 0.90
C ALA A 127 21.08 13.22 1.00
N LEU A 128 20.88 14.04 2.02
CA LEU A 128 19.66 14.82 2.23
C LEU A 128 20.00 16.30 2.09
N ARG A 129 19.14 17.08 1.44
CA ARG A 129 19.29 18.54 1.36
C ARG A 129 18.24 19.24 2.20
N CYS A 130 18.65 20.12 3.11
CA CYS A 130 17.73 20.89 3.94
C CYS A 130 17.17 22.09 3.17
N ARG A 131 15.84 22.20 3.07
CA ARG A 131 15.12 23.34 2.46
C ARG A 131 15.28 24.64 3.24
N ARG A 132 15.67 24.58 4.51
CA ARG A 132 15.81 25.76 5.38
C ARG A 132 17.18 26.42 5.28
N CYS A 133 18.25 25.65 5.50
CA CYS A 133 19.62 26.17 5.48
C CYS A 133 20.42 25.80 4.21
N GLY A 134 19.85 25.02 3.30
CA GLY A 134 20.53 24.57 2.07
C GLY A 134 21.59 23.48 2.26
N ALA A 135 21.88 23.08 3.52
CA ALA A 135 22.93 22.12 3.81
C ALA A 135 22.67 20.76 3.16
N ARG A 136 23.72 20.21 2.54
CA ARG A 136 23.82 18.81 2.14
C ARG A 136 24.29 18.01 3.35
N VAL A 137 23.52 16.98 3.72
CA VAL A 137 23.73 16.14 4.90
C VAL A 137 23.92 14.71 4.39
N VAL A 138 25.16 14.23 4.44
CA VAL A 138 25.50 12.81 4.22
C VAL A 138 25.59 12.17 5.60
N PRO A 139 24.79 11.14 5.92
CA PRO A 139 24.83 10.51 7.24
C PRO A 139 26.24 10.07 7.67
N ASP A 140 27.05 9.54 6.75
CA ASP A 140 28.40 9.06 7.03
C ASP A 140 29.43 10.19 7.30
N ASP A 141 29.09 11.45 7.06
CA ASP A 141 29.91 12.61 7.49
C ASP A 141 29.74 12.92 8.99
N TYR A 142 28.79 12.26 9.67
CA TYR A 142 28.49 12.46 11.09
C TYR A 142 28.97 11.27 11.93
N PRO A 143 29.51 11.51 13.15
CA PRO A 143 29.98 10.43 13.99
C PRO A 143 28.81 9.60 14.54
N ARG A 144 28.97 8.28 14.55
CA ARG A 144 28.08 7.33 15.26
C ARG A 144 28.48 7.25 16.73
N ASN A 145 28.34 8.37 17.45
CA ASN A 145 28.83 8.54 18.83
C ASN A 145 27.78 8.19 19.90
N ASP A 146 26.64 7.61 19.50
CA ASP A 146 25.59 7.14 20.39
C ASP A 146 24.80 6.01 19.71
N SER A 147 23.91 5.36 20.46
CA SER A 147 23.04 4.32 19.93
C SER A 147 21.68 4.31 20.60
N LEU A 148 20.67 3.86 19.87
CA LEU A 148 19.33 3.62 20.39
C LEU A 148 19.00 2.13 20.29
N VAL A 149 18.72 1.49 21.43
CA VAL A 149 18.24 0.11 21.44
C VAL A 149 16.73 0.11 21.29
N VAL A 150 16.25 -0.42 20.17
CA VAL A 150 14.82 -0.59 19.89
C VAL A 150 14.49 -2.08 19.90
N ARG A 151 13.22 -2.42 20.09
CA ARG A 151 12.75 -3.82 20.02
C ARG A 151 11.81 -3.98 18.85
N ASP A 152 12.00 -5.05 18.09
CA ASP A 152 11.06 -5.44 17.05
C ASP A 152 9.78 -6.06 17.65
N PRO A 153 8.72 -6.30 16.84
CA PRO A 153 7.50 -6.94 17.32
C PRO A 153 7.71 -8.36 17.87
N GLN A 154 8.82 -9.02 17.57
CA GLN A 154 9.19 -10.32 18.13
C GLN A 154 10.01 -10.19 19.43
N GLY A 155 10.25 -8.97 19.91
CA GLY A 155 10.99 -8.67 21.13
C GLY A 155 12.50 -8.67 20.98
N ARG A 156 13.04 -8.93 19.78
CA ARG A 156 14.49 -8.91 19.53
C ARG A 156 14.99 -7.46 19.57
N ALA A 157 16.14 -7.27 20.20
CA ALA A 157 16.77 -5.96 20.30
C ALA A 157 17.54 -5.64 19.01
N HIS A 158 17.37 -4.42 18.51
CA HIS A 158 18.09 -3.84 17.39
C HIS A 158 18.80 -2.58 17.86
N VAL A 159 20.04 -2.39 17.43
CA VAL A 159 20.85 -1.22 17.80
C VAL A 159 20.89 -0.28 16.60
N LEU A 160 20.27 0.88 16.76
CA LEU A 160 20.23 1.94 15.75
C LEU A 160 21.40 2.91 15.97
N PRO A 161 22.20 3.24 14.94
CA PRO A 161 23.25 4.24 15.05
C PRO A 161 22.66 5.64 15.25
N VAL A 162 23.22 6.40 16.19
CA VAL A 162 22.76 7.77 16.50
C VAL A 162 23.92 8.73 16.39
N TYR A 163 23.67 9.87 15.73
CA TYR A 163 24.50 11.06 15.91
C TYR A 163 23.95 11.89 17.08
N ARG A 164 24.74 12.08 18.13
CA ARG A 164 24.47 12.99 19.23
C ARG A 164 25.31 14.25 19.08
N SER A 165 24.64 15.39 18.96
CA SER A 165 25.28 16.71 18.95
C SER A 165 25.92 17.06 20.30
N SER A 166 26.79 18.06 20.33
CA SER A 166 27.39 18.60 21.57
C SER A 166 26.36 19.11 22.57
N GLU A 167 25.18 19.52 22.11
CA GLU A 167 24.04 19.95 22.94
C GLU A 167 23.20 18.76 23.45
N GLY A 168 23.61 17.52 23.16
CA GLY A 168 22.96 16.30 23.62
C GLY A 168 21.78 15.82 22.78
N LYS A 169 21.37 16.56 21.73
CA LYS A 169 20.29 16.15 20.82
C LYS A 169 20.71 15.01 19.90
N GLN A 170 19.85 14.00 19.77
CA GLN A 170 20.03 12.80 18.96
C GLN A 170 19.43 12.94 17.55
N TYR A 171 20.09 12.36 16.55
CA TYR A 171 19.69 12.36 15.14
C TYR A 171 19.85 10.95 14.54
N LEU A 172 18.76 10.41 13.99
CA LEU A 172 18.68 9.10 13.31
C LEU A 172 18.91 9.26 11.80
N LEU A 173 20.08 9.77 11.40
CA LEU A 173 20.36 10.18 10.03
C LEU A 173 20.33 9.02 9.02
N TRP A 174 20.77 7.82 9.44
CA TRP A 174 20.80 6.62 8.61
C TRP A 174 19.40 6.07 8.35
N GLU A 175 18.54 6.07 9.38
CA GLU A 175 17.13 5.71 9.31
C GLU A 175 16.35 6.70 8.45
N ARG A 176 16.73 7.99 8.51
CA ARG A 176 16.16 9.02 7.63
C ARG A 176 16.48 8.81 6.18
N LEU A 177 17.71 8.44 5.87
CA LEU A 177 18.10 8.12 4.50
C LEU A 177 17.45 6.81 4.03
N ALA A 178 17.40 5.79 4.88
CA ALA A 178 16.72 4.52 4.65
C ALA A 178 15.24 4.71 4.27
N TYR A 179 14.55 5.65 4.94
CA TYR A 179 13.19 6.01 4.54
C TYR A 179 13.12 6.45 3.07
N GLN A 180 14.05 7.30 2.61
CA GLN A 180 14.05 7.73 1.20
C GLN A 180 14.33 6.59 0.24
N HIS A 181 15.27 5.72 0.60
CA HIS A 181 15.58 4.53 -0.20
C HIS A 181 14.36 3.63 -0.31
N LEU A 182 13.64 3.38 0.78
CA LEU A 182 12.44 2.55 0.77
C LEU A 182 11.30 3.17 -0.06
N GLN A 183 11.11 4.50 0.02
CA GLN A 183 10.18 5.20 -0.87
C GLN A 183 10.57 5.06 -2.36
N GLN A 184 11.87 5.07 -2.66
CA GLN A 184 12.37 4.83 -4.02
C GLN A 184 12.19 3.37 -4.47
N VAL A 185 12.41 2.40 -3.59
CA VAL A 185 12.13 0.98 -3.86
C VAL A 185 10.66 0.78 -4.21
N GLY A 186 9.74 1.41 -3.48
CA GLY A 186 8.31 1.37 -3.82
C GLY A 186 8.02 1.90 -5.23
N ARG A 187 8.66 3.03 -5.62
CA ARG A 187 8.53 3.58 -6.99
C ARG A 187 9.11 2.65 -8.05
N TRP A 188 10.19 1.93 -7.76
CA TRP A 188 10.75 0.93 -8.67
C TRP A 188 9.82 -0.25 -8.84
N LEU A 189 9.25 -0.78 -7.75
CA LEU A 189 8.31 -1.91 -7.80
C LEU A 189 7.10 -1.60 -8.69
N GLU A 190 6.50 -0.42 -8.55
CA GLU A 190 5.39 0.03 -9.41
C GLU A 190 5.79 0.10 -10.90
N ALA A 191 6.94 0.68 -11.19
CA ALA A 191 7.44 0.83 -12.56
C ALA A 191 7.81 -0.52 -13.19
N LEU A 192 8.55 -1.37 -12.46
CA LEU A 192 8.92 -2.72 -12.89
C LEU A 192 7.68 -3.57 -13.17
N ALA A 193 6.66 -3.50 -12.30
CA ALA A 193 5.42 -4.27 -12.46
C ALA A 193 4.66 -3.85 -13.72
N ALA A 194 4.47 -2.55 -13.92
CA ALA A 194 3.78 -2.02 -15.10
C ALA A 194 4.52 -2.37 -16.40
N VAL A 195 5.85 -2.23 -16.43
CA VAL A 195 6.65 -2.51 -17.63
C VAL A 195 6.69 -4.02 -17.90
N TYR A 196 6.86 -4.85 -16.88
CA TYR A 196 6.80 -6.31 -17.02
C TYR A 196 5.43 -6.76 -17.55
N ALA A 197 4.32 -6.22 -17.05
CA ALA A 197 2.98 -6.57 -17.49
C ALA A 197 2.76 -6.33 -19.00
N VAL A 198 3.38 -5.29 -19.57
CA VAL A 198 3.26 -4.98 -21.01
C VAL A 198 4.26 -5.79 -21.85
N THR A 199 5.51 -5.89 -21.40
CA THR A 199 6.65 -6.40 -22.17
C THR A 199 6.94 -7.88 -22.00
N GLY A 200 6.70 -8.44 -20.80
CA GLY A 200 7.11 -9.78 -20.42
C GLY A 200 8.62 -9.97 -20.21
N GLU A 201 9.44 -8.91 -20.24
CA GLU A 201 10.90 -9.02 -20.12
C GLU A 201 11.33 -9.52 -18.72
N GLU A 202 11.93 -10.71 -18.65
CA GLU A 202 12.25 -11.40 -17.37
C GLU A 202 13.20 -10.62 -16.46
N ARG A 203 14.06 -9.74 -17.01
CA ARG A 203 14.97 -8.91 -16.19
C ARG A 203 14.22 -8.03 -15.18
N TYR A 204 13.02 -7.56 -15.54
CA TYR A 204 12.18 -6.79 -14.63
C TYR A 204 11.59 -7.68 -13.52
N ALA A 205 11.13 -8.89 -13.88
CA ALA A 205 10.63 -9.87 -12.90
C ALA A 205 11.73 -10.31 -11.93
N ASN A 206 12.95 -10.57 -12.41
CA ASN A 206 14.08 -10.92 -11.56
C ASN A 206 14.45 -9.78 -10.58
N THR A 207 14.39 -8.53 -11.05
CA THR A 207 14.63 -7.35 -10.19
C THR A 207 13.57 -7.23 -9.08
N ILE A 208 12.29 -7.44 -9.43
CA ILE A 208 11.19 -7.50 -8.45
C ILE A 208 11.44 -8.61 -7.43
N ARG A 209 11.82 -9.81 -7.89
CA ARG A 209 12.13 -10.96 -7.03
C ARG A 209 13.20 -10.62 -5.99
N ILE A 210 14.31 -10.00 -6.40
CA ILE A 210 15.39 -9.59 -5.49
C ILE A 210 14.89 -8.62 -4.41
N LEU A 211 14.17 -7.57 -4.82
CA LEU A 211 13.66 -6.54 -3.91
C LEU A 211 12.65 -7.12 -2.91
N LEU A 212 11.71 -7.93 -3.38
CA LEU A 212 10.68 -8.53 -2.51
C LEU A 212 11.27 -9.58 -1.56
N LEU A 213 12.27 -10.36 -1.99
CA LEU A 213 12.99 -11.28 -1.10
C LEU A 213 13.73 -10.54 0.02
N ARG A 214 14.39 -9.44 -0.32
CA ARG A 214 15.06 -8.61 0.69
C ARG A 214 14.05 -7.98 1.65
N LEU A 215 12.92 -7.50 1.17
CA LEU A 215 11.84 -6.99 2.03
C LEU A 215 11.30 -8.08 2.96
N ALA A 216 11.07 -9.28 2.45
CA ALA A 216 10.59 -10.41 3.24
C ALA A 216 11.56 -10.84 4.36
N GLU A 217 12.86 -10.64 4.15
CA GLU A 217 13.91 -10.91 5.14
C GLU A 217 13.85 -9.91 6.32
N VAL A 218 13.69 -8.60 6.03
CA VAL A 218 13.91 -7.54 7.02
C VAL A 218 12.64 -6.93 7.60
N TYR A 219 11.55 -6.86 6.82
CA TYR A 219 10.29 -6.24 7.24
C TYR A 219 9.71 -6.82 8.55
N PRO A 220 9.80 -8.15 8.82
CA PRO A 220 9.39 -8.69 10.11
C PRO A 220 10.09 -8.03 11.31
N GLY A 221 11.39 -7.75 11.16
CA GLY A 221 12.27 -7.19 12.18
C GLY A 221 12.24 -5.67 12.29
N TYR A 222 11.57 -4.94 11.39
CA TYR A 222 11.40 -3.50 11.57
C TYR A 222 10.60 -3.21 12.84
N ALA A 223 11.20 -2.43 13.74
CA ALA A 223 10.59 -1.96 14.97
C ALA A 223 9.36 -1.07 14.69
N LEU A 224 8.36 -1.15 15.56
CA LEU A 224 7.21 -0.26 15.49
C LEU A 224 7.58 1.08 16.10
N HIS A 225 7.14 2.16 15.47
CA HIS A 225 7.34 3.49 16.00
C HIS A 225 6.23 4.46 15.58
N ASP A 226 5.98 5.44 16.43
CA ASP A 226 5.37 6.69 15.99
C ASP A 226 6.46 7.63 15.46
N TRP A 227 6.18 8.93 15.36
CA TRP A 227 7.18 9.89 14.91
C TRP A 227 8.47 9.90 15.73
N THR A 228 8.42 9.73 17.05
CA THR A 228 9.61 9.92 17.91
C THR A 228 9.82 8.80 18.93
N HIS A 229 8.89 7.84 19.02
CA HIS A 229 8.93 6.79 20.04
C HIS A 229 8.81 5.41 19.39
N PHE A 230 9.75 4.53 19.75
CA PHE A 230 9.72 3.11 19.39
C PHE A 230 8.96 2.30 20.45
N GLY A 231 8.23 1.28 20.01
CA GLY A 231 7.42 0.42 20.88
C GLY A 231 7.24 -0.98 20.30
N THR A 232 6.65 -1.88 21.10
CA THR A 232 6.48 -3.31 20.74
C THR A 232 5.03 -3.78 20.66
N ARG A 233 4.07 -2.91 20.98
CA ARG A 233 2.63 -3.21 20.90
C ARG A 233 2.01 -2.44 19.75
N PRO A 234 0.89 -2.93 19.17
CA PRO A 234 0.11 -2.13 18.24
C PRO A 234 -0.27 -0.83 18.93
N TRP A 235 0.27 0.27 18.44
CA TRP A 235 -0.29 1.58 18.73
C TRP A 235 -1.21 1.88 17.55
N PRO A 236 -2.41 2.43 17.77
CA PRO A 236 -3.40 2.62 16.70
C PRO A 236 -2.86 3.29 15.43
N ARG A 237 -1.74 4.00 15.57
CA ARG A 237 -1.10 4.82 14.54
C ARG A 237 0.30 4.35 14.15
N ALA A 238 1.05 3.64 15.01
CA ALA A 238 2.46 3.37 14.76
C ALA A 238 2.69 2.52 13.50
N GLY A 239 3.67 2.90 12.70
CA GLY A 239 4.11 2.16 11.51
C GLY A 239 5.41 1.40 11.76
N LYS A 240 5.84 0.62 10.77
CA LYS A 240 7.21 0.07 10.68
C LYS A 240 8.08 0.86 9.71
N ILE A 241 7.46 1.48 8.70
CA ILE A 241 8.16 2.30 7.69
C ILE A 241 8.19 3.78 8.08
N SER A 242 7.16 4.23 8.81
CA SER A 242 6.98 5.62 9.19
C SER A 242 6.25 5.72 10.52
N GLY A 243 6.01 6.95 11.00
CA GLY A 243 5.18 7.17 12.18
C GLY A 243 3.69 6.83 12.01
N TRP A 244 3.25 6.47 10.79
CA TRP A 244 1.89 6.03 10.49
C TRP A 244 1.86 4.66 9.79
N ASN A 245 1.01 3.76 10.29
CA ASN A 245 0.74 2.45 9.67
C ASN A 245 0.14 2.52 8.26
N TYR A 246 -0.45 3.65 7.86
CA TYR A 246 -0.96 3.78 6.49
C TYR A 246 0.18 3.82 5.46
N GLU A 247 1.39 4.29 5.83
CA GLU A 247 2.53 4.26 4.91
C GLU A 247 2.99 2.82 4.66
N ASP A 248 2.92 1.96 5.67
CA ASP A 248 3.09 0.51 5.52
C ASP A 248 2.04 -0.08 4.59
N ALA A 249 0.75 0.29 4.76
CA ALA A 249 -0.32 -0.21 3.91
C ALA A 249 -0.12 0.20 2.44
N VAL A 250 0.21 1.47 2.17
CA VAL A 250 0.53 1.96 0.82
C VAL A 250 1.74 1.22 0.24
N PHE A 251 2.79 1.01 1.03
CA PHE A 251 3.97 0.28 0.57
C PHE A 251 3.64 -1.18 0.25
N LEU A 252 2.82 -1.83 1.07
CA LEU A 252 2.39 -3.22 0.88
C LEU A 252 1.56 -3.39 -0.41
N VAL A 253 0.74 -2.40 -0.78
CA VAL A 253 0.04 -2.40 -2.08
C VAL A 253 1.03 -2.42 -3.25
N LYS A 254 2.08 -1.59 -3.19
CA LYS A 254 3.12 -1.54 -4.25
C LYS A 254 3.85 -2.87 -4.38
N CYS A 255 4.22 -3.46 -3.24
CA CYS A 255 4.79 -4.80 -3.19
C CYS A 255 3.83 -5.85 -3.76
N GLY A 256 2.54 -5.74 -3.42
CA GLY A 256 1.49 -6.64 -3.86
C GLY A 256 1.30 -6.62 -5.37
N LYS A 257 1.22 -5.43 -5.97
CA LYS A 257 1.16 -5.27 -7.43
C LYS A 257 2.36 -5.89 -8.14
N ALA A 258 3.56 -5.69 -7.61
CA ALA A 258 4.77 -6.27 -8.20
C ALA A 258 4.84 -7.79 -8.05
N PHE A 259 4.43 -8.32 -6.89
CA PHE A 259 4.33 -9.76 -6.67
C PHE A 259 3.30 -10.39 -7.60
N ASP A 260 2.06 -9.87 -7.61
CA ASP A 260 0.96 -10.34 -8.45
C ASP A 260 1.31 -10.31 -9.94
N ALA A 261 1.95 -9.22 -10.41
CA ALA A 261 2.39 -9.11 -11.80
C ALA A 261 3.37 -10.21 -12.21
N THR A 262 4.19 -10.71 -11.27
CA THR A 262 5.32 -11.61 -11.58
C THR A 262 5.18 -13.02 -10.99
N ALA A 263 4.15 -13.32 -10.20
CA ALA A 263 4.03 -14.57 -9.44
C ALA A 263 4.11 -15.83 -10.33
N ALA A 264 3.57 -15.75 -11.56
CA ALA A 264 3.60 -16.82 -12.55
C ALA A 264 4.89 -16.86 -13.40
N SER A 265 5.82 -15.92 -13.21
CA SER A 265 7.10 -15.86 -13.93
C SER A 265 8.03 -17.00 -13.48
N PRO A 266 8.80 -17.62 -14.40
CA PRO A 266 9.70 -18.73 -14.08
C PRO A 266 10.90 -18.31 -13.21
N VAL A 267 11.15 -17.01 -13.03
CA VAL A 267 12.22 -16.51 -12.14
C VAL A 267 12.00 -16.91 -10.68
N TRP A 268 10.76 -17.21 -10.29
CA TRP A 268 10.39 -17.52 -8.92
C TRP A 268 10.49 -19.01 -8.59
N LYS A 269 11.23 -19.35 -7.54
CA LYS A 269 11.11 -20.65 -6.88
C LYS A 269 9.91 -20.65 -5.92
N THR A 270 9.29 -21.81 -5.71
CA THR A 270 8.16 -21.96 -4.77
C THR A 270 8.52 -21.48 -3.37
N ALA A 271 9.66 -21.92 -2.83
CA ALA A 271 10.11 -21.50 -1.49
C ALA A 271 10.34 -19.99 -1.35
N GLU A 272 10.72 -19.31 -2.45
CA GLU A 272 10.90 -17.86 -2.47
C GLU A 272 9.56 -17.13 -2.45
N ARG A 273 8.57 -17.60 -3.24
CA ARG A 273 7.20 -17.09 -3.16
C ARG A 273 6.64 -17.25 -1.75
N ASP A 274 6.83 -18.41 -1.14
CA ASP A 274 6.35 -18.67 0.21
C ASP A 274 7.06 -17.81 1.26
N SER A 275 8.36 -17.56 1.08
CA SER A 275 9.12 -16.65 1.93
C SER A 275 8.59 -15.22 1.84
N VAL A 276 8.27 -14.72 0.64
CA VAL A 276 7.66 -13.40 0.45
C VAL A 276 6.25 -13.35 1.05
N LYS A 277 5.41 -14.36 0.79
CA LYS A 277 4.08 -14.47 1.40
C LYS A 277 4.14 -14.42 2.93
N ARG A 278 5.05 -15.16 3.57
CA ARG A 278 5.20 -15.16 5.04
C ARG A 278 5.85 -13.88 5.58
N GLY A 279 7.01 -13.51 5.06
CA GLY A 279 7.86 -12.44 5.61
C GLY A 279 7.32 -11.04 5.33
N LEU A 280 6.62 -10.85 4.21
CA LEU A 280 6.10 -9.54 3.83
C LEU A 280 4.59 -9.46 3.98
N PHE A 281 3.83 -10.27 3.23
CA PHE A 281 2.37 -10.11 3.18
C PHE A 281 1.66 -10.58 4.45
N ARG A 282 2.02 -11.73 5.01
CA ARG A 282 1.46 -12.20 6.29
C ARG A 282 1.85 -11.27 7.42
N CYS A 283 3.14 -10.96 7.55
CA CYS A 283 3.60 -10.04 8.59
C CYS A 283 2.93 -8.66 8.49
N GLY A 284 2.79 -8.12 7.27
CA GLY A 284 2.08 -6.87 7.01
C GLY A 284 0.59 -6.96 7.34
N ALA A 285 -0.09 -8.05 6.96
CA ALA A 285 -1.49 -8.27 7.32
C ALA A 285 -1.69 -8.37 8.83
N ASP A 286 -0.93 -9.20 9.53
CA ASP A 286 -1.01 -9.35 10.99
C ASP A 286 -0.78 -8.01 11.70
N PHE A 287 0.20 -7.23 11.24
CA PHE A 287 0.46 -5.89 11.73
C PHE A 287 -0.73 -4.93 11.47
N LEU A 288 -1.19 -4.84 10.22
CA LEU A 288 -2.24 -3.90 9.82
C LEU A 288 -3.62 -4.29 10.35
N THR A 289 -3.84 -5.54 10.74
CA THR A 289 -5.12 -6.02 11.30
C THR A 289 -5.14 -6.05 12.83
N ALA A 290 -3.99 -5.85 13.48
CA ALA A 290 -3.86 -5.85 14.94
C ALA A 290 -4.68 -4.74 15.64
N VAL A 291 -5.09 -3.72 14.91
CA VAL A 291 -5.97 -2.63 15.38
C VAL A 291 -7.29 -2.75 14.63
N ARG A 292 -8.43 -2.67 15.31
CA ARG A 292 -9.73 -2.72 14.61
C ARG A 292 -9.99 -1.41 13.83
N PRO A 293 -10.82 -1.43 12.78
CA PRO A 293 -11.14 -0.22 12.02
C PRO A 293 -11.69 0.94 12.88
N ASP A 294 -12.50 0.64 13.89
CA ASP A 294 -13.10 1.60 14.83
C ASP A 294 -12.13 2.16 15.89
N GLN A 295 -10.92 1.62 15.96
CA GLN A 295 -9.88 2.03 16.91
C GLN A 295 -8.79 2.89 16.27
N GLY A 296 -8.77 3.03 14.94
CA GLY A 296 -7.78 3.85 14.22
C GLY A 296 -8.25 5.29 13.98
N ILE A 297 -7.47 6.05 13.21
CA ILE A 297 -7.93 7.37 12.76
C ILE A 297 -8.75 7.17 11.49
N VAL A 298 -9.98 7.69 11.48
CA VAL A 298 -10.95 7.46 10.41
C VAL A 298 -10.40 7.64 8.98
N ASN A 299 -9.59 8.68 8.73
CA ASN A 299 -9.02 8.95 7.40
C ASN A 299 -7.79 8.08 7.05
N ASP A 300 -7.25 7.30 8.00
CA ASP A 300 -6.18 6.31 7.78
C ASP A 300 -6.73 4.94 7.32
N ILE A 301 -7.97 4.62 7.72
CA ILE A 301 -8.58 3.30 7.50
C ILE A 301 -8.70 2.92 6.02
N PRO A 302 -9.04 3.82 5.08
CA PRO A 302 -9.06 3.51 3.65
C PRO A 302 -7.73 2.95 3.11
N PHE A 303 -6.60 3.45 3.61
CA PHE A 303 -5.29 2.95 3.24
C PHE A 303 -5.05 1.54 3.78
N ARG A 304 -5.49 1.28 5.01
CA ARG A 304 -5.37 -0.03 5.65
C ARG A 304 -6.25 -1.06 4.96
N PHE A 305 -7.49 -0.72 4.57
CA PHE A 305 -8.30 -1.59 3.72
C PHE A 305 -7.57 -1.97 2.44
N ALA A 306 -6.90 -1.02 1.77
CA ALA A 306 -6.12 -1.33 0.59
C ALA A 306 -4.97 -2.31 0.89
N GLY A 307 -4.11 -2.01 1.87
CA GLY A 307 -2.99 -2.88 2.23
C GLY A 307 -3.43 -4.30 2.64
N VAL A 308 -4.48 -4.40 3.47
CA VAL A 308 -5.00 -5.68 3.95
C VAL A 308 -5.71 -6.46 2.84
N ALA A 309 -6.48 -5.80 1.95
CA ALA A 309 -7.13 -6.46 0.82
C ALA A 309 -6.11 -7.07 -0.14
N TRP A 310 -5.06 -6.32 -0.48
CA TRP A 310 -3.95 -6.83 -1.29
C TRP A 310 -3.24 -8.01 -0.63
N ALA A 311 -2.95 -7.92 0.67
CA ALA A 311 -2.33 -9.02 1.40
C ALA A 311 -3.24 -10.26 1.46
N GLY A 312 -4.52 -10.08 1.82
CA GLY A 312 -5.51 -11.17 1.91
C GLY A 312 -5.68 -11.90 0.58
N ARG A 313 -5.77 -11.17 -0.53
CA ARG A 313 -5.90 -11.77 -1.87
C ARG A 313 -4.63 -12.51 -2.30
N ILE A 314 -3.43 -12.00 -2.01
CA ILE A 314 -2.17 -12.70 -2.33
C ILE A 314 -1.98 -13.95 -1.46
N LEU A 315 -2.37 -13.86 -0.20
CA LEU A 315 -2.28 -14.95 0.75
C LEU A 315 -3.35 -16.02 0.52
N GLN A 316 -4.44 -15.67 -0.19
CA GLN A 316 -5.65 -16.48 -0.29
C GLN A 316 -6.15 -16.87 1.11
N ASP A 317 -6.24 -15.89 2.02
CA ASP A 317 -6.60 -16.12 3.42
C ASP A 317 -7.94 -15.46 3.77
N HIS A 318 -8.92 -16.30 4.11
CA HIS A 318 -10.26 -15.89 4.50
C HIS A 318 -10.25 -14.92 5.69
N ASN A 319 -9.48 -15.19 6.76
CA ASN A 319 -9.50 -14.36 7.97
C ASN A 319 -8.90 -12.97 7.72
N VAL A 320 -7.87 -12.87 6.88
CA VAL A 320 -7.32 -11.58 6.47
C VAL A 320 -8.33 -10.81 5.63
N MET A 321 -9.00 -11.47 4.67
CA MET A 321 -10.01 -10.81 3.84
C MET A 321 -11.26 -10.43 4.65
N ARG A 322 -11.65 -11.25 5.62
CA ARG A 322 -12.75 -10.99 6.55
C ARG A 322 -12.56 -9.68 7.30
N TRP A 323 -11.33 -9.28 7.65
CA TRP A 323 -11.08 -7.96 8.25
C TRP A 323 -11.51 -6.80 7.32
N VAL A 324 -11.38 -6.97 6.00
CA VAL A 324 -11.80 -5.99 4.99
C VAL A 324 -13.29 -6.06 4.72
N LEU A 325 -13.86 -7.27 4.68
CA LEU A 325 -15.24 -7.53 4.25
C LEU A 325 -16.23 -7.76 5.41
N ASP A 326 -15.79 -7.55 6.65
CA ASP A 326 -16.61 -7.72 7.85
C ASP A 326 -17.93 -6.93 7.78
N ASP A 327 -19.03 -7.56 8.22
CA ASP A 327 -20.37 -7.00 8.11
C ASP A 327 -20.63 -5.83 9.07
N GLU A 328 -19.82 -5.66 10.13
CA GLU A 328 -19.98 -4.59 11.12
C GLU A 328 -18.95 -3.48 10.92
N LEU A 329 -17.68 -3.83 10.72
CA LEU A 329 -16.55 -2.91 10.68
C LEU A 329 -15.78 -2.93 9.36
N GLY A 330 -16.20 -3.72 8.38
CA GLY A 330 -15.55 -3.80 7.08
C GLY A 330 -15.82 -2.60 6.19
N ILE A 331 -15.36 -2.71 4.94
CA ILE A 331 -15.33 -1.63 3.96
C ILE A 331 -16.74 -1.13 3.58
N VAL A 332 -17.74 -2.01 3.55
CA VAL A 332 -19.13 -1.64 3.21
C VAL A 332 -19.79 -0.83 4.35
N PRO A 333 -19.78 -1.27 5.62
CA PRO A 333 -20.18 -0.44 6.75
C PRO A 333 -19.40 0.88 6.85
N PHE A 334 -18.09 0.85 6.56
CA PHE A 334 -17.27 2.05 6.55
C PHE A 334 -17.74 3.06 5.50
N ILE A 335 -17.94 2.64 4.24
CA ILE A 335 -18.53 3.48 3.18
C ILE A 335 -19.86 4.09 3.64
N ARG A 336 -20.71 3.30 4.31
CA ARG A 336 -22.04 3.72 4.76
C ARG A 336 -22.02 4.68 5.95
N SER A 337 -20.93 4.74 6.71
CA SER A 337 -20.84 5.56 7.92
C SER A 337 -19.95 6.79 7.75
N GLN A 338 -18.89 6.70 6.93
CA GLN A 338 -17.88 7.77 6.80
C GLN A 338 -18.12 8.71 5.61
N TRP A 339 -19.05 8.37 4.72
CA TRP A 339 -19.59 9.31 3.73
C TRP A 339 -21.10 9.48 3.91
N LEU A 340 -21.54 10.73 3.87
CA LEU A 340 -22.95 11.11 3.86
C LEU A 340 -23.66 10.54 2.61
N PRO A 341 -25.00 10.45 2.59
CA PRO A 341 -25.74 9.83 1.48
C PRO A 341 -25.52 10.45 0.09
N ASN A 342 -24.99 11.68 0.03
CA ASN A 342 -24.65 12.39 -1.21
C ASN A 342 -23.20 12.19 -1.67
N GLY A 343 -22.40 11.43 -0.92
CA GLY A 343 -20.97 11.19 -1.20
C GLY A 343 -20.01 12.18 -0.52
N THR A 344 -20.47 13.08 0.35
CA THR A 344 -19.58 13.98 1.11
C THR A 344 -18.90 13.25 2.27
N TRP A 345 -17.58 13.43 2.45
CA TRP A 345 -16.85 12.95 3.63
C TRP A 345 -17.46 13.47 4.95
N ILE A 346 -17.48 12.65 6.00
CA ILE A 346 -18.16 12.96 7.27
C ILE A 346 -17.66 14.24 7.95
N GLU A 347 -16.36 14.54 7.83
CA GLU A 347 -15.76 15.77 8.38
C GLU A 347 -16.07 17.01 7.54
N ARG A 348 -16.71 16.86 6.37
CA ARG A 348 -17.00 17.95 5.43
C ARG A 348 -15.74 18.77 5.09
N SER A 349 -14.58 18.11 5.08
CA SER A 349 -13.29 18.66 4.64
C SER A 349 -12.94 18.01 3.31
N PRO A 350 -12.94 18.77 2.19
CA PRO A 350 -12.49 18.23 0.91
C PRO A 350 -11.04 17.71 0.94
N SER A 351 -10.15 18.33 1.72
CA SER A 351 -8.78 17.79 1.87
C SER A 351 -8.76 16.41 2.51
N TYR A 352 -9.58 16.17 3.54
CA TYR A 352 -9.66 14.84 4.17
C TYR A 352 -10.44 13.83 3.32
N ASP A 353 -11.43 14.26 2.53
CA ASP A 353 -12.10 13.40 1.54
C ASP A 353 -11.09 12.90 0.51
N LEU A 354 -10.29 13.81 -0.06
CA LEU A 354 -9.24 13.45 -1.01
C LEU A 354 -8.12 12.61 -0.37
N MET A 355 -7.82 12.81 0.92
CA MET A 355 -6.89 11.95 1.64
C MET A 355 -7.46 10.54 1.77
N ALA A 356 -8.70 10.38 2.22
CA ALA A 356 -9.38 9.09 2.35
C ALA A 356 -9.43 8.35 1.00
N LEU A 357 -9.69 9.07 -0.10
CA LEU A 357 -9.80 8.49 -1.44
C LEU A 357 -8.45 8.19 -2.12
N ARG A 358 -7.34 8.76 -1.62
CA ARG A 358 -6.01 8.67 -2.26
C ARG A 358 -5.59 7.25 -2.62
N ASN A 359 -5.87 6.27 -1.75
CA ASN A 359 -5.53 4.86 -1.97
C ASN A 359 -6.74 3.92 -1.89
N PHE A 360 -7.96 4.45 -1.75
CA PHE A 360 -9.14 3.63 -1.53
C PHE A 360 -9.51 2.78 -2.76
N HIS A 361 -9.21 3.29 -3.96
CA HIS A 361 -9.41 2.56 -5.22
C HIS A 361 -8.65 1.23 -5.25
N GLU A 362 -7.49 1.16 -4.59
CA GLU A 362 -6.70 -0.07 -4.48
C GLU A 362 -7.42 -1.14 -3.68
N ALA A 363 -8.19 -0.76 -2.65
CA ALA A 363 -9.02 -1.70 -1.89
C ALA A 363 -10.16 -2.22 -2.77
N VAL A 364 -10.83 -1.33 -3.50
CA VAL A 364 -11.92 -1.68 -4.43
C VAL A 364 -11.43 -2.69 -5.47
N GLU A 365 -10.31 -2.41 -6.12
CA GLU A 365 -9.78 -3.28 -7.16
C GLU A 365 -9.20 -4.58 -6.62
N ALA A 366 -8.65 -4.58 -5.40
CA ALA A 366 -8.18 -5.80 -4.76
C ALA A 366 -9.31 -6.73 -4.35
N VAL A 367 -10.50 -6.23 -4.03
CA VAL A 367 -11.64 -7.10 -3.66
C VAL A 367 -12.53 -7.49 -4.84
N GLU A 368 -12.46 -6.75 -5.96
CA GLU A 368 -13.33 -7.02 -7.12
C GLU A 368 -13.06 -8.41 -7.72
N GLY A 369 -14.12 -9.22 -7.81
CA GLY A 369 -14.06 -10.62 -8.25
C GLY A 369 -13.29 -11.53 -7.31
N TYR A 370 -13.14 -11.17 -6.03
CA TYR A 370 -12.54 -12.05 -5.03
C TYR A 370 -13.53 -13.16 -4.63
N SER A 371 -13.03 -14.39 -4.59
CA SER A 371 -13.63 -15.53 -3.91
C SER A 371 -12.61 -16.13 -2.96
N ASP A 372 -13.06 -16.68 -1.83
CA ASP A 372 -12.18 -17.45 -0.95
C ASP A 372 -11.61 -18.69 -1.67
N PRO A 373 -10.43 -19.19 -1.25
CA PRO A 373 -9.81 -20.34 -1.91
C PRO A 373 -10.69 -21.58 -1.81
N PRO A 374 -10.69 -22.50 -2.80
CA PRO A 374 -11.63 -23.63 -2.86
C PRO A 374 -11.63 -24.57 -1.64
N ASP A 375 -10.58 -24.57 -0.83
CA ASP A 375 -10.47 -25.36 0.40
C ASP A 375 -11.18 -24.72 1.60
N TYR A 376 -11.50 -23.44 1.56
CA TYR A 376 -12.27 -22.77 2.60
C TYR A 376 -13.77 -23.05 2.49
N GLN A 377 -14.33 -23.93 3.33
CA GLN A 377 -15.74 -24.34 3.24
C GLN A 377 -16.63 -23.76 4.37
N GLY A 378 -16.21 -22.62 4.96
CA GLY A 378 -16.98 -21.94 6.00
C GLY A 378 -18.30 -21.37 5.48
N ALA A 379 -19.30 -21.24 6.36
CA ALA A 379 -20.62 -20.68 6.00
C ALA A 379 -20.58 -19.18 5.63
N ASP A 380 -19.48 -18.52 5.99
CA ASP A 380 -19.13 -17.12 5.77
C ASP A 380 -18.21 -16.92 4.55
N ARG A 381 -18.08 -17.95 3.72
CA ARG A 381 -17.28 -17.93 2.48
C ARG A 381 -17.71 -16.80 1.54
N TYR A 382 -16.72 -16.06 1.03
CA TYR A 382 -16.91 -15.02 0.03
C TYR A 382 -16.87 -15.60 -1.39
N GLU A 383 -17.81 -15.15 -2.23
CA GLU A 383 -17.90 -15.54 -3.64
C GLU A 383 -18.18 -14.32 -4.54
N ASP A 384 -17.36 -14.14 -5.58
CA ASP A 384 -17.46 -13.08 -6.60
C ASP A 384 -17.81 -11.70 -6.00
N VAL A 385 -17.01 -11.28 -5.01
CA VAL A 385 -17.23 -10.02 -4.30
C VAL A 385 -17.12 -8.84 -5.25
N SER A 386 -18.09 -7.92 -5.21
CA SER A 386 -18.06 -6.70 -6.00
C SER A 386 -18.53 -5.49 -5.21
N LEU A 387 -17.60 -4.56 -4.95
CA LEU A 387 -17.93 -3.28 -4.31
C LEU A 387 -18.57 -2.29 -5.28
N LEU A 388 -18.46 -2.53 -6.59
CA LEU A 388 -19.09 -1.69 -7.60
C LEU A 388 -20.63 -1.72 -7.52
N ARG A 389 -21.20 -2.76 -6.89
CA ARG A 389 -22.64 -2.87 -6.57
C ARG A 389 -23.07 -1.97 -5.41
N VAL A 390 -22.13 -1.44 -4.62
CA VAL A 390 -22.42 -0.50 -3.53
C VAL A 390 -22.69 0.89 -4.12
N ARG A 391 -23.97 1.24 -4.28
CA ARG A 391 -24.42 2.52 -4.88
C ARG A 391 -23.67 3.75 -4.34
N ARG A 392 -23.35 3.77 -3.05
CA ARG A 392 -22.66 4.90 -2.40
C ARG A 392 -21.23 5.07 -2.90
N LEU A 393 -20.53 4.01 -3.31
CA LEU A 393 -19.16 4.09 -3.84
C LEU A 393 -19.10 4.99 -5.07
N ARG A 394 -20.05 4.84 -6.01
CA ARG A 394 -20.13 5.71 -7.18
C ARG A 394 -20.33 7.17 -6.80
N GLN A 395 -21.21 7.45 -5.85
CA GLN A 395 -21.47 8.81 -5.38
C GLN A 395 -20.21 9.42 -4.77
N ILE A 396 -19.46 8.66 -3.98
CA ILE A 396 -18.21 9.09 -3.36
C ILE A 396 -17.18 9.52 -4.40
N TYR A 397 -17.01 8.76 -5.49
CA TYR A 397 -16.02 9.09 -6.52
C TYR A 397 -16.46 10.24 -7.44
N GLU A 398 -17.76 10.41 -7.65
CA GLU A 398 -18.30 11.52 -8.46
C GLU A 398 -18.46 12.82 -7.65
N HIS A 399 -18.62 12.75 -6.33
CA HIS A 399 -18.95 13.90 -5.49
C HIS A 399 -17.93 15.04 -5.53
N PRO A 400 -16.60 14.78 -5.46
CA PRO A 400 -15.60 15.84 -5.50
C PRO A 400 -15.71 16.77 -6.72
N PHE A 401 -16.19 16.26 -7.87
CA PHE A 401 -16.35 17.05 -9.08
C PHE A 401 -17.60 17.94 -9.06
N ARG A 402 -18.63 17.56 -8.29
CA ARG A 402 -19.91 18.28 -8.20
C ARG A 402 -19.90 19.49 -7.28
N ILE A 403 -18.92 19.55 -6.37
CA ILE A 403 -18.80 20.61 -5.37
C ILE A 403 -17.70 21.62 -5.71
N THR A 404 -17.13 21.54 -6.91
CA THR A 404 -16.10 22.49 -7.35
C THR A 404 -16.70 23.86 -7.67
N TYR A 405 -15.92 24.91 -7.42
CA TYR A 405 -16.16 26.24 -7.97
C TYR A 405 -15.98 26.24 -9.50
N PRO A 406 -16.42 27.29 -10.22
CA PRO A 406 -16.25 27.37 -11.68
C PRO A 406 -14.80 27.24 -12.17
N ASP A 407 -13.80 27.54 -11.32
CA ASP A 407 -12.37 27.38 -11.63
C ASP A 407 -11.85 25.94 -11.41
N GLY A 408 -12.74 25.02 -11.00
CA GLY A 408 -12.46 23.61 -10.72
C GLY A 408 -11.83 23.36 -9.34
N THR A 409 -11.73 24.36 -8.47
CA THR A 409 -11.20 24.19 -7.11
C THR A 409 -12.28 23.75 -6.13
N LEU A 410 -11.87 23.01 -5.10
CA LEU A 410 -12.71 22.57 -4.01
C LEU A 410 -12.88 23.70 -2.98
N PRO A 411 -14.04 23.79 -2.30
CA PRO A 411 -14.25 24.77 -1.25
C PRO A 411 -13.28 24.52 -0.09
N PRO A 412 -12.50 25.52 0.35
CA PRO A 412 -11.54 25.36 1.45
C PRO A 412 -12.25 25.44 2.80
N ILE A 413 -13.23 24.56 3.03
CA ILE A 413 -13.98 24.46 4.27
C ILE A 413 -13.33 23.46 5.25
N ASN A 414 -13.45 23.75 6.54
CA ASN A 414 -12.78 23.02 7.62
C ASN A 414 -11.25 22.95 7.38
N ASP A 415 -10.59 21.87 7.80
CA ASP A 415 -9.16 21.65 7.56
C ASP A 415 -8.91 21.30 6.08
N SER A 416 -9.04 22.29 5.20
CA SER A 416 -8.80 22.16 3.76
C SER A 416 -7.92 23.28 3.20
N HIS A 417 -7.21 22.96 2.12
CA HIS A 417 -6.31 23.91 1.45
C HIS A 417 -7.00 24.65 0.31
N ALA A 418 -6.82 25.97 0.26
CA ALA A 418 -7.25 26.78 -0.89
C ALA A 418 -6.53 26.34 -2.18
N GLY A 419 -7.27 26.38 -3.30
CA GLY A 419 -6.75 26.01 -4.63
C GLY A 419 -6.64 24.50 -4.89
N GLN A 420 -7.02 23.65 -3.93
CA GLN A 420 -7.03 22.20 -4.14
C GLN A 420 -8.07 21.82 -5.19
N LYS A 421 -7.73 20.88 -6.08
CA LYS A 421 -8.66 20.31 -7.09
C LYS A 421 -8.82 18.81 -6.86
N PRO A 422 -9.94 18.19 -7.25
CA PRO A 422 -10.04 16.73 -7.30
C PRO A 422 -8.93 16.16 -8.19
N PRO A 423 -8.30 15.03 -7.85
CA PRO A 423 -7.31 14.42 -8.72
C PRO A 423 -7.98 13.65 -9.85
N ALA A 424 -7.38 13.70 -11.05
CA ALA A 424 -7.87 12.97 -12.23
C ALA A 424 -8.07 11.47 -11.99
N LEU A 425 -7.28 10.88 -11.10
CA LEU A 425 -7.40 9.48 -10.67
C LEU A 425 -8.83 9.09 -10.26
N LEU A 426 -9.58 9.97 -9.58
CA LEU A 426 -10.95 9.64 -9.16
C LEU A 426 -11.90 9.54 -10.35
N ALA A 427 -11.77 10.44 -11.33
CA ALA A 427 -12.55 10.38 -12.56
C ALA A 427 -12.14 9.18 -13.43
N GLU A 428 -10.84 8.87 -13.52
CA GLU A 428 -10.34 7.66 -14.20
C GLU A 428 -10.90 6.38 -13.58
N ALA A 429 -10.88 6.27 -12.25
CA ALA A 429 -11.43 5.11 -11.54
C ALA A 429 -12.95 4.99 -11.77
N ALA A 430 -13.69 6.09 -11.63
CA ALA A 430 -15.13 6.10 -11.90
C ALA A 430 -15.44 5.73 -13.36
N LEU A 431 -14.66 6.23 -14.32
CA LEU A 431 -14.79 5.87 -15.74
C LEU A 431 -14.48 4.39 -15.96
N SER A 432 -13.40 3.88 -15.39
CA SER A 432 -13.02 2.47 -15.52
C SER A 432 -14.04 1.52 -14.92
N TRP A 433 -14.65 1.87 -13.79
CA TRP A 433 -15.57 1.00 -13.07
C TRP A 433 -17.01 1.06 -13.58
N TYR A 434 -17.48 2.25 -13.93
CA TYR A 434 -18.89 2.47 -14.27
C TYR A 434 -19.11 2.80 -15.75
N ASN A 435 -18.04 3.00 -16.52
CA ASN A 435 -18.06 3.32 -17.95
C ASN A 435 -19.00 4.47 -18.34
N SER A 436 -19.22 5.41 -17.43
CA SER A 436 -20.28 6.41 -17.57
C SER A 436 -19.80 7.71 -18.23
N ASP A 437 -20.68 8.30 -19.04
CA ASP A 437 -20.41 9.57 -19.71
C ASP A 437 -20.15 10.71 -18.70
N ARG A 438 -20.79 10.67 -17.53
CA ARG A 438 -20.53 11.64 -16.47
C ARG A 438 -19.06 11.62 -16.01
N ALA A 439 -18.52 10.43 -15.73
CA ALA A 439 -17.12 10.28 -15.33
C ALA A 439 -16.16 10.72 -16.44
N LEU A 440 -16.53 10.50 -17.71
CA LEU A 440 -15.77 10.97 -18.86
C LEU A 440 -15.73 12.51 -18.94
N PHE A 441 -16.87 13.17 -18.71
CA PHE A 441 -16.94 14.64 -18.60
C PHE A 441 -16.15 15.18 -17.40
N ASP A 442 -16.28 14.55 -16.23
CA ASP A 442 -15.53 14.94 -15.03
C ASP A 442 -14.01 14.79 -15.27
N LEU A 443 -13.59 13.75 -16.00
CA LEU A 443 -12.19 13.56 -16.41
C LEU A 443 -11.71 14.67 -17.36
N ALA A 444 -12.48 15.01 -18.39
CA ALA A 444 -12.15 16.10 -19.30
C ALA A 444 -12.03 17.44 -18.57
N THR A 445 -12.95 17.69 -17.62
CA THR A 445 -13.01 18.91 -16.82
C THR A 445 -11.80 19.06 -15.92
N VAL A 446 -11.43 18.01 -15.17
CA VAL A 446 -10.28 18.05 -14.25
C VAL A 446 -8.95 18.12 -15.00
N LEU A 447 -8.88 17.57 -16.21
CA LEU A 447 -7.74 17.76 -17.10
C LEU A 447 -7.79 19.12 -17.81
N GLY A 448 -8.92 19.85 -17.83
CA GLY A 448 -9.07 21.04 -18.67
C GLY A 448 -8.73 20.77 -20.14
N ASP A 449 -9.02 19.57 -20.61
CA ASP A 449 -8.55 19.03 -21.89
C ASP A 449 -9.56 18.01 -22.43
N SER A 450 -10.37 18.44 -23.39
CA SER A 450 -11.37 17.59 -24.06
C SER A 450 -10.79 16.58 -25.05
N SER A 451 -9.50 16.66 -25.35
CA SER A 451 -8.80 15.64 -26.15
C SER A 451 -8.26 14.49 -25.30
N LEU A 452 -8.30 14.64 -23.97
CA LEU A 452 -7.75 13.69 -22.99
C LEU A 452 -6.28 13.33 -23.29
N SER A 453 -5.48 14.30 -23.77
CA SER A 453 -4.11 14.10 -24.23
C SER A 453 -3.08 13.98 -23.10
N ARG A 454 -3.51 13.68 -21.88
CA ARG A 454 -2.65 13.48 -20.69
C ARG A 454 -3.20 12.32 -19.88
N GLY A 455 -2.33 11.58 -19.19
CA GLY A 455 -2.74 10.46 -18.35
C GLY A 455 -1.65 10.04 -17.36
N SER A 456 -2.01 9.17 -16.43
CA SER A 456 -1.10 8.56 -15.45
C SER A 456 -0.83 7.09 -15.79
N ALA A 457 0.02 6.43 -15.00
CA ALA A 457 0.16 4.97 -15.07
C ALA A 457 -1.19 4.25 -14.83
N TYR A 458 -2.07 4.80 -14.01
CA TYR A 458 -3.42 4.25 -13.84
C TYR A 458 -4.21 4.34 -15.15
N ALA A 459 -4.26 5.54 -15.75
CA ALA A 459 -4.96 5.77 -17.03
C ALA A 459 -4.45 4.87 -18.15
N LEU A 460 -3.15 4.59 -18.19
CA LEU A 460 -2.56 3.69 -19.18
C LEU A 460 -3.27 2.33 -19.23
N PHE A 461 -3.52 1.72 -18.07
CA PHE A 461 -4.14 0.38 -17.98
C PHE A 461 -5.67 0.40 -17.85
N HIS A 462 -6.27 1.54 -17.51
CA HIS A 462 -7.69 1.62 -17.12
C HIS A 462 -8.56 2.44 -18.05
N ARG A 463 -8.00 3.49 -18.68
CA ARG A 463 -8.79 4.37 -19.53
C ARG A 463 -9.22 3.62 -20.79
N PRO A 464 -10.53 3.55 -21.09
CA PRO A 464 -11.00 2.98 -22.36
C PRO A 464 -10.31 3.67 -23.54
N PRO A 465 -9.72 2.93 -24.48
CA PRO A 465 -8.99 3.53 -25.60
C PRO A 465 -9.87 4.40 -26.49
N ASP A 466 -11.18 4.17 -26.53
CA ASP A 466 -12.18 4.94 -27.28
C ASP A 466 -12.73 6.16 -26.51
N ALA A 467 -12.20 6.46 -25.31
CA ALA A 467 -12.67 7.56 -24.48
C ALA A 467 -12.64 8.93 -25.19
N PRO A 468 -11.60 9.31 -25.95
CA PRO A 468 -11.59 10.59 -26.69
C PRO A 468 -12.70 10.65 -27.75
N GLU A 469 -12.92 9.60 -28.54
CA GLU A 469 -13.96 9.57 -29.57
C GLU A 469 -15.36 9.59 -28.95
N ARG A 470 -15.54 8.92 -27.81
CA ARG A 470 -16.80 9.00 -27.05
C ARG A 470 -17.07 10.40 -26.54
N LEU A 471 -16.05 11.07 -25.98
CA LEU A 471 -16.19 12.43 -25.47
C LEU A 471 -16.54 13.41 -26.59
N GLN A 472 -15.92 13.28 -27.77
CA GLN A 472 -16.24 14.10 -28.93
C GLN A 472 -17.67 13.95 -29.43
N LYS A 473 -18.33 12.80 -29.21
CA LYS A 473 -19.75 12.60 -29.57
C LYS A 473 -20.72 13.20 -28.55
N LEU A 474 -20.24 13.47 -27.34
CA LEU A 474 -21.05 14.01 -26.24
C LEU A 474 -20.99 15.54 -26.17
N LEU A 475 -19.93 16.13 -26.72
CA LEU A 475 -19.76 17.58 -26.93
C LEU A 475 -20.41 17.98 -28.25
#